data_AF-A0A7J6TN05-F1
#
_entry.id   AF-A0A7J6TN05-F1
#
_cell.length_a   1.000
_cell.length_b   1.000
_cell.length_c   1.000
_cell.angle_alpha   90.00
_cell.angle_beta   90.00
_cell.angle_gamma   90.00
#
_symmetry.space_group_name_H-M   'P 1'
#
loop_
_entity.id
_entity.type
_entity.pdbx_description
1 polymer ?
#
loop_
_entity_poly.entity_id
_entity_poly.type
_entity_poly.pdbx_seq_one_letter_code
_entity_poly.pdbx_strand_id
1 'polypeptide(L)'
;MFGALSAARMASPMVRLASPAMARFAAPLACRSFGTLIGKQAPAFAAKACMPDNTFKMIDPSDYKGKYLVLYFYPGDFTFVCATETIEFHNKLEEFKKRG
;
A
#
# COMPACT_ATOMS: atom_id res chain seq x y z
N MET A 1 22.38 -43.56 28.01
CA MET A 1 21.70 -42.64 28.96
C MET A 1 22.61 -41.42 29.09
N PHE A 2 22.33 -40.34 28.34
CA PHE A 2 21.90 -39.00 28.82
C PHE A 2 22.88 -38.41 29.86
N GLY A 3 23.46 -37.21 29.76
CA GLY A 3 23.32 -36.05 28.88
C GLY A 3 24.39 -35.02 29.29
N ALA A 4 24.92 -34.26 28.33
CA ALA A 4 24.73 -32.80 28.17
C ALA A 4 25.88 -31.94 28.74
N LEU A 5 26.82 -31.61 27.84
CA LEU A 5 27.73 -30.46 27.95
C LEU A 5 26.92 -29.16 27.86
N SER A 6 27.10 -28.24 28.80
CA SER A 6 26.54 -26.88 28.74
C SER A 6 27.61 -25.85 28.36
N ALA A 7 27.41 -25.30 27.14
CA ALA A 7 27.72 -23.97 26.60
C ALA A 7 28.68 -23.04 27.39
N ALA A 8 29.85 -22.67 26.83
CA ALA A 8 30.09 -21.54 25.92
C ALA A 8 30.00 -20.15 26.62
N ARG A 9 31.12 -19.50 26.97
CA ARG A 9 31.87 -18.50 26.16
C ARG A 9 30.96 -17.44 25.53
N MET A 10 30.98 -16.20 26.04
CA MET A 10 31.50 -15.00 25.35
C MET A 10 31.07 -13.70 26.04
N ALA A 11 32.02 -12.79 26.11
CA ALA A 11 31.93 -11.47 26.72
C ALA A 11 31.41 -10.41 25.73
N SER A 12 30.72 -9.41 26.29
CA SER A 12 30.55 -8.02 25.81
C SER A 12 29.70 -7.78 24.54
N PRO A 13 29.26 -6.53 24.25
CA PRO A 13 28.92 -5.38 25.10
C PRO A 13 27.56 -4.72 24.71
N MET A 14 27.13 -3.70 25.45
CA MET A 14 26.27 -2.58 24.97
C MET A 14 25.07 -2.94 24.05
N VAL A 15 23.97 -3.42 24.63
CA VAL A 15 22.65 -3.18 24.04
C VAL A 15 22.29 -1.71 24.31
N ARG A 16 22.74 -0.83 23.41
CA ARG A 16 22.20 0.51 23.27
C ARG A 16 20.74 0.31 22.84
N LEU A 17 19.79 0.47 23.77
CA LEU A 17 18.37 0.52 23.45
C LEU A 17 18.12 1.69 22.49
N ALA A 18 18.20 1.42 21.19
CA ALA A 18 17.52 2.22 20.20
C ALA A 18 16.03 1.86 20.30
N SER A 19 15.32 2.57 21.18
CA SER A 19 13.86 2.52 21.22
C SER A 19 13.29 2.87 19.82
N PRO A 20 12.34 2.11 19.27
CA PRO A 20 11.77 2.38 17.95
C PRO A 20 10.81 3.59 17.93
N ALA A 21 10.72 4.34 19.04
CA ALA A 21 9.74 5.41 19.23
C ALA A 21 10.06 6.75 18.54
N MET A 22 11.18 6.91 17.84
CA MET A 22 11.61 8.21 17.30
C MET A 22 11.97 8.22 15.80
N ALA A 23 11.69 7.16 15.04
CA ALA A 23 11.93 7.15 13.59
C ALA A 23 10.70 7.57 12.74
N ARG A 24 9.72 8.28 13.32
CA ARG A 24 8.49 8.71 12.60
C ARG A 24 8.31 10.23 12.46
N PHE A 25 9.27 11.03 12.88
CA PHE A 25 9.26 12.49 12.69
C PHE A 25 10.27 12.93 11.62
N ALA A 26 10.17 12.35 10.43
CA ALA A 26 10.83 12.89 9.24
C ALA A 26 10.11 12.38 7.98
N ALA A 27 8.80 12.62 7.88
CA ALA A 27 8.24 12.81 6.55
C ALA A 27 8.76 14.18 6.10
N PRO A 28 9.62 14.29 5.08
CA PRO A 28 9.93 15.60 4.55
C PRO A 28 8.61 16.18 4.04
N LEU A 29 8.44 17.49 4.19
CA LEU A 29 7.39 18.28 3.52
C LEU A 29 7.45 18.23 1.97
N ALA A 30 8.16 17.27 1.40
CA ALA A 30 8.14 16.95 -0.02
C ALA A 30 6.86 16.13 -0.27
N CYS A 31 5.77 16.67 -0.78
CA CYS A 31 5.71 17.49 -1.96
C CYS A 31 4.33 18.17 -2.00
N ARG A 32 4.23 19.45 -1.63
CA ARG A 32 3.18 20.30 -2.23
C ARG A 32 3.63 20.63 -3.66
N SER A 33 3.60 19.66 -4.58
CA SER A 33 3.81 19.97 -6.00
C SER A 33 2.56 20.64 -6.53
N PHE A 34 2.59 21.96 -6.62
CA PHE A 34 1.90 22.63 -7.71
C PHE A 34 2.70 22.34 -8.99
N GLY A 35 2.39 21.22 -9.64
CA GLY A 35 3.04 20.76 -10.87
C GLY A 35 2.61 19.35 -11.24
N THR A 36 2.84 18.97 -12.50
CA THR A 36 2.43 17.67 -13.07
C THR A 36 2.92 16.48 -12.23
N LEU A 37 2.04 15.49 -12.03
CA LEU A 37 2.31 14.25 -11.26
C LEU A 37 2.88 13.11 -12.12
N ILE A 38 2.99 13.31 -13.43
CA ILE A 38 3.49 12.32 -14.39
C ILE A 38 4.97 12.02 -14.12
N GLY A 39 5.34 10.74 -14.14
CA GLY A 39 6.71 10.26 -13.94
C GLY A 39 7.18 10.29 -12.48
N LYS A 40 6.36 10.80 -11.56
CA LYS A 40 6.63 10.79 -10.12
C LYS A 40 6.05 9.53 -9.49
N GLN A 41 6.58 9.17 -8.33
CA GLN A 41 6.00 8.10 -7.53
C GLN A 41 4.56 8.47 -7.13
N ALA A 42 3.65 7.50 -7.25
CA ALA A 42 2.26 7.67 -6.86
C ALA A 42 2.16 8.06 -5.37
N PRO A 43 1.31 9.04 -5.02
CA PRO A 43 1.08 9.41 -3.62
C PRO A 43 0.58 8.23 -2.79
N ALA A 44 1.10 8.08 -1.57
CA ALA A 44 0.60 7.09 -0.64
C ALA A 44 -0.80 7.50 -0.15
N PHE A 45 -1.73 6.54 -0.12
CA PHE A 45 -3.04 6.72 0.49
C PHE A 45 -3.49 5.42 1.14
N ALA A 46 -4.31 5.54 2.18
CA ALA A 46 -5.01 4.41 2.78
C ALA A 46 -6.50 4.74 2.78
N ALA A 47 -7.31 3.89 2.16
CA ALA A 47 -8.75 4.11 2.02
C ALA A 47 -9.54 2.84 2.34
N LYS A 48 -10.77 2.99 2.82
CA LYS A 48 -11.73 1.88 2.90
C LYS A 48 -12.33 1.66 1.53
N ALA A 49 -12.23 0.44 1.01
CA ALA A 49 -12.85 0.03 -0.26
C ALA A 49 -13.92 -1.04 -0.02
N CYS A 50 -14.97 -1.00 -0.85
CA CYS A 50 -15.96 -2.07 -0.95
C CYS A 50 -15.43 -3.17 -1.88
N MET A 51 -15.38 -4.40 -1.38
CA MET A 51 -14.88 -5.58 -2.08
C MET A 51 -16.02 -6.31 -2.81
N PRO A 52 -15.72 -7.21 -3.78
CA PRO A 52 -16.76 -7.94 -4.53
C PRO A 52 -17.70 -8.80 -3.68
N ASP A 53 -17.28 -9.16 -2.47
CA ASP A 53 -18.05 -9.89 -1.47
C ASP A 53 -18.89 -8.97 -0.56
N ASN A 54 -18.99 -7.68 -0.90
CA ASN A 54 -19.65 -6.62 -0.13
C ASN A 54 -19.02 -6.37 1.25
N THR A 55 -17.78 -6.79 1.47
CA THR A 55 -17.03 -6.46 2.68
C THR A 55 -16.23 -5.17 2.51
N PHE A 56 -15.90 -4.52 3.63
CA PHE A 56 -15.03 -3.34 3.62
C PHE A 56 -13.63 -3.71 4.06
N LYS A 57 -12.63 -3.35 3.23
CA LYS A 57 -11.22 -3.56 3.53
C LYS A 57 -10.43 -2.26 3.40
N MET A 58 -9.41 -2.09 4.25
CA MET A 58 -8.41 -1.04 4.05
C MET A 58 -7.48 -1.43 2.91
N ILE A 59 -7.32 -0.54 1.93
CA ILE A 59 -6.43 -0.70 0.78
C ILE A 59 -5.34 0.35 0.79
N ASP A 60 -4.12 -0.04 0.40
CA ASP A 60 -2.98 0.85 0.15
C ASP A 60 -2.40 0.55 -1.25
N PRO A 61 -1.97 1.57 -2.02
CA PRO A 61 -1.28 1.38 -3.31
C PRO A 61 -0.08 0.44 -3.25
N SER A 62 0.57 0.35 -2.08
CA SER A 62 1.71 -0.52 -1.84
C SER A 62 1.36 -2.00 -1.95
N ASP A 63 0.09 -2.38 -1.72
CA ASP A 63 -0.40 -3.76 -1.85
C ASP A 63 -0.40 -4.25 -3.31
N TYR A 64 -0.37 -3.30 -4.26
CA TYR A 64 -0.44 -3.57 -5.70
C TYR A 64 0.91 -3.45 -6.40
N LYS A 65 2.03 -3.39 -5.65
CA LYS A 65 3.38 -3.34 -6.22
C LYS A 65 3.64 -4.56 -7.11
N GLY A 66 4.26 -4.31 -8.27
CA GLY A 66 4.54 -5.34 -9.28
C GLY A 66 3.37 -5.62 -10.23
N LYS A 67 2.21 -4.99 -10.03
CA LYS A 67 1.08 -5.01 -10.98
C LYS A 67 0.83 -3.60 -11.50
N TYR A 68 0.20 -3.50 -12.67
CA TYR A 68 -0.32 -2.22 -13.14
C TYR A 68 -1.55 -1.85 -12.32
N LEU A 69 -1.53 -0.66 -11.71
CA LEU A 69 -2.66 -0.09 -10.97
C LEU A 69 -3.27 1.05 -11.79
N VAL A 70 -4.52 0.88 -12.20
CA VAL A 70 -5.34 1.94 -12.77
C VAL A 70 -6.18 2.54 -11.64
N LEU A 71 -5.85 3.77 -11.23
CA LEU A 71 -6.61 4.53 -10.24
C LEU A 71 -7.42 5.61 -10.97
N TYR A 72 -8.74 5.52 -10.90
CA TYR A 72 -9.68 6.45 -11.52
C TYR A 72 -10.56 7.09 -10.44
N PHE A 73 -10.83 8.39 -10.60
CA PHE A 73 -11.66 9.17 -9.69
C PHE A 73 -12.91 9.63 -10.43
N TYR A 74 -14.07 9.52 -9.77
CA TYR A 74 -15.34 10.05 -10.26
C TYR A 74 -15.92 11.06 -9.25
N PRO A 75 -16.68 12.07 -9.72
CA PRO A 75 -17.15 13.17 -8.88
C PRO A 75 -18.16 12.78 -7.80
N GLY A 76 -18.96 11.73 -7.99
CA GLY A 76 -19.92 11.29 -6.97
C GLY A 76 -20.78 10.10 -7.37
N ASP A 77 -21.25 9.38 -6.35
CA ASP A 77 -22.16 8.24 -6.47
C ASP A 77 -23.55 8.70 -6.95
N PHE A 78 -24.27 7.81 -7.63
CA PHE A 78 -25.65 8.03 -8.12
C PHE A 78 -25.80 9.17 -9.13
N THR A 79 -24.81 9.32 -10.01
CA THR A 79 -24.86 10.21 -11.18
C THR A 79 -24.83 9.40 -12.48
N PHE A 80 -25.41 9.94 -13.56
CA PHE A 80 -25.64 9.18 -14.80
C PHE A 80 -24.39 8.86 -15.61
N VAL A 81 -23.37 9.72 -15.57
CA VAL A 81 -22.14 9.56 -16.38
C VAL A 81 -21.12 8.69 -15.67
N CYS A 82 -21.01 8.77 -14.35
CA CYS A 82 -20.02 7.99 -13.59
C CYS A 82 -20.38 6.50 -13.54
N ALA A 83 -21.67 6.18 -13.51
CA ALA A 83 -22.12 4.78 -13.46
C ALA A 83 -21.74 3.99 -14.73
N THR A 84 -21.84 4.63 -15.91
CA THR A 84 -21.50 3.96 -17.17
C THR A 84 -20.00 3.66 -17.27
N GLU A 85 -19.15 4.60 -16.83
CA GLU A 85 -17.70 4.42 -16.83
C GLU A 85 -17.26 3.28 -15.90
N THR A 86 -17.80 3.20 -14.68
CA THR A 86 -17.48 2.12 -13.74
C THR A 86 -17.92 0.74 -14.26
N ILE A 87 -19.09 0.65 -14.90
CA ILE A 87 -19.60 -0.60 -15.48
C ILE A 87 -18.70 -1.08 -16.62
N GLU A 88 -18.25 -0.17 -17.50
CA GLU A 88 -17.36 -0.53 -18.60
C GLU A 88 -15.98 -1.00 -18.13
N PHE A 89 -15.43 -0.40 -17.07
CA PHE A 89 -14.21 -0.92 -16.44
C PHE A 89 -14.41 -2.33 -15.90
N HIS A 90 -15.57 -2.63 -15.30
CA HIS A 90 -15.90 -3.96 -14.82
C HIS A 90 -16.02 -4.98 -15.97
N ASN A 91 -16.69 -4.61 -17.07
CA ASN A 91 -16.84 -5.48 -18.24
C ASN A 91 -15.48 -5.86 -18.86
N LYS A 92 -14.50 -4.94 -18.83
CA LYS A 92 -13.15 -5.15 -19.37
C LYS A 92 -12.14 -5.70 -18.35
N LEU A 93 -12.57 -6.05 -17.14
CA LEU A 93 -11.69 -6.48 -16.05
C LEU A 93 -10.83 -7.69 -16.46
N GLU A 94 -11.38 -8.64 -17.22
CA GLU A 94 -10.64 -9.77 -17.76
C GLU A 94 -9.55 -9.39 -18.77
N GLU A 95 -9.74 -8.30 -19.53
CA GLU A 95 -8.69 -7.78 -20.41
C GLU A 95 -7.55 -7.15 -19.62
N PHE A 96 -7.86 -6.44 -18.53
CA PHE A 96 -6.83 -5.89 -17.65
C PHE A 96 -6.00 -6.99 -17.00
N LYS A 97 -6.64 -8.05 -16.48
CA LYS A 97 -5.96 -9.23 -15.91
C LYS A 97 -5.03 -9.93 -16.90
N LYS A 98 -5.40 -9.98 -18.19
CA LYS A 98 -4.55 -10.60 -19.23
C LYS A 98 -3.31 -9.75 -19.55
N ARG A 99 -3.37 -8.44 -19.32
CA ARG A 99 -2.30 -7.49 -19.62
C ARG A 99 -1.38 -7.20 -18.42
N GLY A 100 -1.74 -7.63 -17.21
CA GLY A 100 -0.94 -7.44 -15.99
C GLY A 100 -1.45 -8.20 -14.78
#